data_AF-A0A6M4J9X4-F1
#
_entry.id   AF-A0A6M4J9X4-F1
#
_cell.length_a   1.000
_cell.length_b   1.000
_cell.length_c   1.000
_cell.angle_alpha   90.00
_cell.angle_beta   90.00
_cell.angle_gamma   90.00
#
_symmetry.space_group_name_H-M   'P 1'
#
loop_
_entity.id
_entity.type
_entity.pdbx_description
1 polymer ?
#
loop_
_entity_poly.entity_id
_entity_poly.type
_entity_poly.pdbx_seq_one_letter_code
_entity_poly.pdbx_strand_id
1 'polypeptide(L)'
;MKKYFKESFKRTKTIHFSVVLVLGWALFIAVVLVQHFGNKYNGNLKYVFGDAFLATGLLYLSYGVIALSIKAGLGSGLVKISENRNQTKLQLKINKLQRNASLSTDQRIELRVLNDELEQLKTKQSQNEKVKHHNFIFWLLVILGIVLLLVSISLIYL
;
A
#
# COMPACT_ATOMS: atom_id res chain seq x y z
N MET A 1 16.15 -5.07 -17.28
CA MET A 1 14.67 -5.19 -17.35
C MET A 1 14.09 -6.52 -16.86
N LYS A 2 14.63 -7.70 -17.25
CA LYS A 2 14.03 -9.01 -16.86
C LYS A 2 13.88 -9.27 -15.35
N LYS A 3 14.84 -8.85 -14.50
CA LYS A 3 14.72 -8.97 -13.02
C LYS A 3 13.63 -8.05 -12.42
N TYR A 4 13.45 -6.85 -12.97
CA TYR A 4 12.47 -5.85 -12.52
C TYR A 4 11.02 -6.31 -12.70
N PHE A 5 10.73 -7.02 -13.80
CA PHE A 5 9.41 -7.63 -14.03
C PHE A 5 9.15 -8.77 -13.04
N LYS A 6 10.15 -9.63 -12.81
CA LYS A 6 10.03 -10.80 -11.94
C LYS A 6 9.80 -10.43 -10.47
N GLU A 7 10.40 -9.33 -9.97
CA GLU A 7 10.18 -8.85 -8.59
C GLU A 7 8.86 -8.09 -8.39
N SER A 8 8.34 -7.44 -9.43
CA SER A 8 6.99 -6.86 -9.39
C SER A 8 5.91 -7.96 -9.33
N PHE A 9 6.12 -9.07 -10.03
CA PHE A 9 5.24 -10.25 -10.08
C PHE A 9 5.48 -11.26 -8.94
N LYS A 10 5.70 -10.81 -7.69
CA LYS A 10 5.56 -11.72 -6.54
C LYS A 10 4.10 -12.19 -6.50
N ARG A 11 3.87 -13.52 -6.47
CA ARG A 11 2.54 -14.17 -6.54
C ARG A 11 1.44 -13.43 -5.78
N THR A 12 1.72 -12.99 -4.55
CA THR A 12 0.77 -12.25 -3.71
C THR A 12 0.32 -10.92 -4.29
N LYS A 13 1.21 -10.12 -4.87
CA LYS A 13 0.84 -8.84 -5.52
C LYS A 13 0.01 -9.06 -6.77
N THR A 14 0.34 -10.10 -7.55
CA THR A 14 -0.38 -10.45 -8.77
C THR A 14 -1.77 -10.97 -8.48
N ILE A 15 -1.92 -11.84 -7.46
CA ILE A 15 -3.23 -12.32 -7.00
C ILE A 15 -4.09 -11.14 -6.55
N HIS A 16 -3.54 -10.22 -5.76
CA HIS A 16 -4.29 -9.06 -5.30
C HIS A 16 -4.73 -8.15 -6.46
N PHE A 17 -3.84 -7.93 -7.43
CA PHE A 17 -4.17 -7.21 -8.67
C PHE A 17 -5.31 -7.89 -9.46
N SER A 18 -5.25 -9.22 -9.61
CA SER A 18 -6.31 -9.99 -10.27
C SER A 18 -7.65 -9.88 -9.54
N VAL A 19 -7.65 -9.94 -8.19
CA VAL A 19 -8.88 -9.78 -7.40
C VAL A 19 -9.49 -8.39 -7.61
N VAL A 20 -8.68 -7.34 -7.59
CA VAL A 20 -9.17 -5.96 -7.83
C VAL A 20 -9.71 -5.81 -9.24
N LEU A 21 -9.05 -6.40 -10.24
CA LEU A 21 -9.56 -6.43 -11.62
C LEU A 21 -10.94 -7.09 -11.69
N VAL A 22 -11.10 -8.29 -11.10
CA VAL A 22 -12.37 -9.01 -11.08
C VAL A 22 -13.47 -8.22 -10.38
N LEU A 23 -13.16 -7.56 -9.26
CA LEU A 23 -14.11 -6.68 -8.56
C LEU A 23 -14.56 -5.50 -9.42
N GLY A 24 -13.63 -4.87 -10.14
CA GLY A 24 -14.00 -3.78 -11.06
C GLY A 24 -14.87 -4.26 -12.22
N TRP A 25 -14.59 -5.45 -12.78
CA TRP A 25 -15.46 -6.05 -13.79
C TRP A 25 -16.85 -6.41 -13.25
N ALA A 26 -16.92 -6.95 -12.04
CA ALA A 26 -18.19 -7.22 -11.37
C ALA A 26 -19.00 -5.93 -11.16
N LEU A 27 -18.34 -4.85 -10.72
CA LEU A 27 -18.96 -3.53 -10.58
C LEU A 27 -19.45 -3.00 -11.94
N PHE A 28 -18.63 -3.09 -12.98
CA PHE A 28 -18.99 -2.67 -14.33
C PHE A 28 -20.27 -3.36 -14.80
N ILE A 29 -20.32 -4.69 -14.71
CA ILE A 29 -21.49 -5.49 -15.10
C ILE A 29 -22.70 -5.11 -14.25
N ALA A 30 -22.53 -4.96 -12.93
CA ALA A 30 -23.62 -4.58 -12.04
C ALA A 30 -24.22 -3.22 -12.42
N VAL A 31 -23.39 -2.21 -12.69
CA VAL A 31 -23.86 -0.88 -13.11
C VAL A 31 -24.59 -0.96 -14.45
N VAL A 32 -24.04 -1.68 -15.43
CA VAL A 32 -24.68 -1.87 -16.73
C VAL A 32 -26.05 -2.53 -16.58
N LEU A 33 -26.14 -3.64 -15.84
CA LEU A 33 -27.41 -4.35 -15.61
C LEU A 33 -28.44 -3.45 -14.93
N VAL A 34 -28.08 -2.80 -13.83
CA VAL A 34 -29.00 -1.94 -13.07
C VAL A 34 -29.51 -0.79 -13.93
N GLN A 35 -28.65 -0.13 -14.70
CA GLN A 35 -29.06 1.02 -15.50
C GLN A 35 -29.80 0.64 -16.78
N HIS A 36 -29.42 -0.47 -17.41
CA HIS A 36 -30.09 -0.99 -18.61
C HIS A 36 -31.49 -1.51 -18.28
N PHE A 37 -31.61 -2.37 -17.27
CA PHE A 37 -32.92 -2.92 -16.86
C PHE A 37 -33.78 -1.91 -16.09
N GLY A 38 -33.16 -0.93 -15.42
CA GLY A 38 -33.86 0.19 -14.78
C GLY A 38 -34.33 1.28 -15.74
N ASN A 39 -34.03 1.15 -17.04
CA ASN A 39 -34.40 2.08 -18.11
C ASN A 39 -34.02 3.57 -17.83
N LYS A 40 -32.95 3.80 -17.07
CA LYS A 40 -32.55 5.11 -16.53
C LYS A 40 -32.23 6.15 -17.62
N TYR A 41 -31.97 5.70 -18.84
CA TYR A 41 -31.63 6.53 -20.01
C TYR A 41 -32.46 6.20 -21.26
N ASN A 42 -33.69 5.69 -21.11
CA ASN A 42 -34.54 5.27 -22.23
C ASN A 42 -33.81 4.31 -23.21
N GLY A 43 -33.00 3.40 -22.65
CA GLY A 43 -32.19 2.47 -23.44
C GLY A 43 -30.95 3.06 -24.13
N ASN A 44 -30.59 4.33 -23.91
CA ASN A 44 -29.38 4.89 -24.50
C ASN A 44 -28.11 4.27 -23.89
N LEU A 45 -27.52 3.34 -24.65
CA LEU A 45 -26.35 2.56 -24.25
C LEU A 45 -25.11 3.43 -24.01
N LYS A 46 -24.96 4.57 -24.70
CA LYS A 46 -23.78 5.45 -24.52
C LYS A 46 -23.66 5.92 -23.08
N TYR A 47 -24.75 6.41 -22.49
CA TYR A 47 -24.77 6.90 -21.11
C TYR A 47 -24.63 5.77 -20.10
N VAL A 48 -25.24 4.60 -20.37
CA VAL A 48 -25.12 3.42 -19.50
C VAL A 48 -23.67 2.94 -19.42
N PHE A 49 -23.00 2.78 -20.56
CA PHE A 49 -21.60 2.40 -20.60
C PHE A 49 -20.70 3.50 -20.05
N GLY A 50 -21.01 4.78 -20.34
CA GLY A 50 -20.32 5.94 -19.78
C GLY A 50 -20.27 5.91 -18.25
N ASP A 51 -21.42 5.73 -17.61
CA ASP A 51 -21.52 5.62 -16.14
C ASP A 51 -20.79 4.38 -15.59
N ALA A 52 -20.88 3.24 -16.29
CA ALA A 52 -20.18 2.02 -15.87
C ALA A 52 -18.65 2.17 -15.95
N PHE A 53 -18.14 2.78 -17.01
CA PHE A 53 -16.73 3.13 -17.16
C PHE A 53 -16.29 4.15 -16.11
N LEU A 54 -17.14 5.12 -15.78
CA LEU A 54 -16.87 6.11 -14.73
C LEU A 54 -16.70 5.45 -13.37
N ALA A 55 -17.66 4.63 -12.97
CA ALA A 55 -17.66 3.93 -11.69
C ALA A 55 -16.44 3.00 -11.55
N THR A 56 -16.15 2.24 -12.60
CA THR A 56 -15.01 1.30 -12.63
C THR A 56 -13.67 2.04 -12.66
N GLY A 57 -13.57 3.11 -13.44
CA GLY A 57 -12.39 3.96 -13.51
C GLY A 57 -12.07 4.62 -12.19
N LEU A 58 -13.08 5.16 -11.48
CA LEU A 58 -12.92 5.70 -10.13
C LEU A 58 -12.47 4.65 -9.12
N LEU A 59 -13.02 3.43 -9.18
CA LEU A 59 -12.60 2.34 -8.29
C LEU A 59 -11.12 2.00 -8.49
N TYR A 60 -10.68 1.83 -9.74
CA TYR A 60 -9.28 1.54 -10.03
C TYR A 60 -8.36 2.70 -9.65
N LEU A 61 -8.73 3.94 -9.98
CA LEU A 61 -7.90 5.10 -9.66
C LEU A 61 -7.77 5.29 -8.14
N SER A 62 -8.89 5.29 -7.41
CA SER A 62 -8.90 5.44 -5.95
C SER A 62 -8.10 4.34 -5.26
N TYR A 63 -8.31 3.07 -5.65
CA TYR A 63 -7.56 1.95 -5.09
C TYR A 63 -6.07 2.05 -5.41
N GLY A 64 -5.70 2.37 -6.65
CA GLY A 64 -4.30 2.53 -7.06
C GLY A 64 -3.59 3.63 -6.28
N VAL A 65 -4.24 4.78 -6.10
CA VAL A 65 -3.73 5.90 -5.30
C VAL A 65 -3.58 5.54 -3.83
N ILE A 66 -4.59 4.88 -3.22
CA ILE A 66 -4.53 4.44 -1.82
C ILE A 66 -3.41 3.42 -1.62
N ALA A 67 -3.29 2.44 -2.51
CA ALA A 67 -2.25 1.42 -2.43
C ALA A 67 -0.84 2.00 -2.59
N LEU A 68 -0.66 2.97 -3.49
CA LEU A 68 0.59 3.72 -3.62
C LEU A 68 0.88 4.57 -2.38
N SER A 69 -0.15 5.21 -1.83
CA SER A 69 -0.07 6.04 -0.63
C SER A 69 0.41 5.26 0.59
N ILE A 70 -0.24 4.12 0.87
CA ILE A 70 0.15 3.21 1.97
C ILE A 70 1.61 2.76 1.78
N LYS A 71 1.99 2.41 0.55
CA LYS A 71 3.36 1.96 0.25
C LYS A 71 4.41 3.07 0.26
N ALA A 72 4.02 4.31 -0.03
CA ALA A 72 4.88 5.48 0.13
C ALA A 72 5.12 5.82 1.61
N GLY A 73 4.44 5.11 2.52
CA GLY A 73 4.64 5.25 3.95
C GLY A 73 3.67 6.23 4.59
N LEU A 74 2.53 6.54 3.95
CA LEU A 74 1.42 7.18 4.67
C LEU A 74 0.99 6.28 5.83
N GLY A 75 1.11 6.79 7.06
CA GLY A 75 0.94 6.04 8.32
C GLY A 75 2.24 5.48 8.92
N SER A 76 3.31 5.32 8.13
CA SER A 76 4.61 4.84 8.63
C SER A 76 5.30 5.84 9.57
N GLY A 77 5.01 7.14 9.43
CA GLY A 77 5.52 8.18 10.34
C GLY A 77 5.12 7.94 11.79
N LEU A 78 3.88 7.52 12.05
CA LEU A 78 3.40 7.23 13.40
C LEU A 78 4.07 5.99 13.99
N VAL A 79 4.28 4.95 13.17
CA VAL A 79 5.01 3.74 13.57
C VAL A 79 6.48 4.06 13.85
N LYS A 80 7.14 4.83 12.97
CA LYS A 80 8.53 5.28 13.15
C LYS A 80 8.69 6.14 14.41
N ILE A 81 7.73 6.99 14.73
CA ILE A 81 7.74 7.78 15.97
C ILE A 81 7.67 6.87 17.21
N SER A 82 6.79 5.85 17.19
CA SER A 82 6.69 4.87 18.28
C SER A 82 7.97 4.04 18.44
N GLU A 83 8.52 3.55 17.33
CA GLU A 83 9.78 2.79 17.32
C GLU A 83 10.95 3.64 17.80
N ASN A 84 11.09 4.88 17.32
CA ASN A 84 12.11 5.82 17.80
C ASN A 84 11.97 6.07 19.30
N ARG A 85 10.74 6.24 19.82
CA ARG A 85 10.53 6.45 21.26
C ARG A 85 10.99 5.25 22.08
N ASN A 86 10.75 4.03 21.60
CA ASN A 86 11.25 2.81 22.25
C ASN A 86 12.77 2.69 22.18
N GLN A 87 13.37 3.00 21.02
CA GLN A 87 14.84 3.04 20.88
C GLN A 87 15.48 4.06 21.82
N THR A 88 14.92 5.27 21.92
CA THR A 88 15.40 6.30 22.85
C THR A 88 15.30 5.83 24.30
N LYS A 89 14.21 5.16 24.69
CA LYS A 89 14.08 4.58 26.05
C LYS A 89 15.14 3.52 26.33
N LEU A 90 15.40 2.61 25.39
CA LEU A 90 16.43 1.59 25.48
C LEU A 90 17.83 2.21 25.63
N GLN A 91 18.16 3.20 24.78
CA GLN A 91 19.43 3.93 24.87
C GLN A 91 19.60 4.63 26.23
N LEU A 92 18.55 5.28 26.73
CA LEU A 92 18.60 5.94 28.04
C LEU A 92 18.81 4.93 29.19
N LYS A 93 18.23 3.73 29.11
CA LYS A 93 18.47 2.67 30.11
C LYS A 93 19.91 2.15 30.05
N ILE A 94 20.42 1.88 28.85
CA ILE A 94 21.81 1.44 28.64
C ILE A 94 22.80 2.49 29.17
N ASN A 95 22.59 3.77 28.83
CA ASN A 95 23.44 4.87 29.30
C ASN A 95 23.40 5.03 30.83
N LYS A 96 22.25 4.78 31.48
CA LYS A 96 22.14 4.80 32.95
C LYS A 96 22.92 3.65 33.59
N LEU A 97 22.79 2.44 33.06
CA LEU A 97 23.53 1.27 33.55
C LEU A 97 25.05 1.43 33.32
N GLN A 98 25.47 1.93 32.16
CA GLN A 98 26.89 2.17 31.86
C GLN A 98 27.55 3.24 32.73
N ARG A 99 26.78 4.23 33.22
CA ARG A 99 27.30 5.28 34.11
C ARG A 99 27.56 4.79 35.53
N ASN A 100 27.02 3.63 35.93
CA ASN A 100 27.30 3.05 37.23
C ASN A 100 28.70 2.40 37.20
N ALA A 101 29.65 2.97 37.94
CA ALA A 101 31.05 2.55 37.95
C ALA A 101 31.27 1.10 38.42
N SER A 102 30.35 0.53 39.21
CA SER A 102 30.37 -0.85 39.68
C SER A 102 29.09 -1.58 39.29
N LEU A 103 29.08 -2.19 38.10
CA LEU A 103 27.99 -3.06 37.66
C LEU A 103 28.06 -4.40 38.40
N SER A 104 26.97 -4.78 39.07
CA SER A 104 26.79 -6.15 39.59
C SER A 104 26.67 -7.16 38.43
N THR A 105 26.90 -8.45 38.71
CA THR A 105 26.82 -9.52 37.70
C THR A 105 25.47 -9.52 36.98
N ASP A 106 24.38 -9.30 37.72
CA ASP A 106 23.03 -9.19 37.17
C ASP A 106 22.86 -7.98 36.25
N GLN A 107 23.43 -6.82 36.62
CA GLN A 107 23.38 -5.61 35.80
C GLN A 107 24.21 -5.75 34.51
N ARG A 108 25.28 -6.57 34.52
CA ARG A 108 26.04 -6.89 33.29
C ARG A 108 25.22 -7.76 32.34
N ILE A 109 24.46 -8.72 32.87
CA ILE A 109 23.55 -9.55 32.09
C ILE A 109 22.43 -8.70 31.50
N GLU A 110 21.82 -7.83 32.31
CA GLU A 110 20.77 -6.89 31.85
C GLU A 110 21.27 -5.96 30.74
N LEU A 111 22.48 -5.41 30.89
CA LEU A 111 23.10 -4.54 29.87
C LEU A 111 23.34 -5.28 28.56
N ARG A 112 23.75 -6.54 28.60
CA ARG A 112 23.92 -7.37 27.41
C ARG A 112 22.58 -7.62 26.70
N VAL A 113 21.53 -7.97 27.45
CA VAL A 113 20.19 -8.18 26.89
C VAL A 113 19.65 -6.90 26.24
N LEU A 114 19.79 -5.75 26.89
CA LEU A 114 19.33 -4.46 26.34
C LEU A 114 20.09 -4.05 25.08
N ASN A 115 21.40 -4.35 25.00
CA ASN A 115 22.19 -4.13 23.78
C ASN A 115 21.75 -5.05 22.64
N ASP A 116 21.52 -6.32 22.93
CA ASP A 116 21.04 -7.30 21.94
C ASP A 116 19.65 -6.89 21.40
N GLU A 117 18.74 -6.43 22.26
CA GLU A 117 17.43 -5.90 21.84
C GLU A 117 17.55 -4.65 20.95
N LEU A 118 18.45 -3.73 21.30
CA LEU A 118 18.69 -2.51 20.54
C LEU A 118 19.30 -2.83 19.16
N GLU A 119 20.23 -3.77 19.10
CA GLU A 119 20.85 -4.23 17.84
C GLU A 119 19.82 -4.94 16.95
N GLN A 120 18.96 -5.78 17.52
CA GLN A 120 17.84 -6.40 16.78
C GLN A 120 16.88 -5.36 16.20
N LEU A 121 16.53 -4.32 16.95
CA LEU A 121 15.68 -3.22 16.49
C LEU A 121 16.32 -2.44 15.33
N LYS A 122 17.61 -2.09 15.45
CA LYS A 122 18.36 -1.42 14.37
C LYS A 122 18.47 -2.30 13.12
N THR A 123 18.72 -3.59 13.30
CA THR A 123 18.85 -4.53 12.18
C THR A 123 17.53 -4.64 11.43
N LYS A 124 16.39 -4.76 12.14
CA LYS A 124 15.04 -4.76 11.53
C LYS A 124 14.76 -3.48 10.74
N GLN A 125 15.08 -2.30 11.28
CA GLN A 125 14.93 -1.04 10.56
C GLN A 125 15.80 -0.99 9.29
N SER A 126 17.08 -1.38 9.39
CA SER A 126 18.00 -1.38 8.24
C SER A 126 17.57 -2.36 7.13
N GLN A 127 16.95 -3.47 7.50
CA GLN A 127 16.40 -4.44 6.54
C GLN A 127 15.18 -3.85 5.83
N ASN A 128 14.28 -3.19 6.55
CA ASN A 128 13.10 -2.55 5.96
C ASN A 128 13.46 -1.41 5.00
N GLU A 129 14.49 -0.62 5.30
CA GLU A 129 14.96 0.46 4.41
C GLU A 129 15.60 -0.06 3.10
N LYS A 130 16.19 -1.27 3.12
CA LYS A 130 16.85 -1.86 1.94
C LYS A 130 15.89 -2.50 0.94
N VAL A 131 14.61 -2.71 1.28
CA VAL A 131 13.64 -3.33 0.37
C VAL A 131 13.13 -2.31 -0.64
N LYS A 132 13.77 -2.20 -1.82
CA LYS A 132 13.24 -1.43 -2.96
C LYS A 132 11.83 -1.90 -3.31
N HIS A 133 10.82 -1.13 -2.89
CA HIS A 133 9.41 -1.40 -3.16
C HIS A 133 9.09 -1.14 -4.63
N HIS A 134 9.09 -2.22 -5.42
CA HIS A 134 8.59 -2.17 -6.79
C HIS A 134 7.06 -2.06 -6.78
N ASN A 135 6.59 -0.91 -7.28
CA ASN A 135 5.18 -0.47 -7.27
C ASN A 135 4.57 -0.37 -8.68
N PHE A 136 5.20 -0.98 -9.67
CA PHE A 136 4.80 -0.91 -11.09
C PHE A 136 3.34 -1.35 -11.31
N ILE A 137 2.90 -2.42 -10.66
CA ILE A 137 1.53 -2.96 -10.78
C ILE A 137 0.47 -1.93 -10.37
N PHE A 138 0.73 -1.12 -9.34
CA PHE A 138 -0.21 -0.11 -8.89
C PHE A 138 -0.24 1.11 -9.80
N TRP A 139 0.91 1.52 -10.35
CA TRP A 139 0.96 2.53 -11.40
C TRP A 139 0.16 2.11 -12.64
N LEU A 140 0.25 0.84 -13.04
CA LEU A 140 -0.54 0.30 -14.15
C LEU A 140 -2.05 0.41 -13.87
N LEU A 141 -2.46 0.16 -12.62
CA LEU A 141 -3.85 0.25 -12.19
C LEU A 141 -4.36 1.71 -12.18
N VAL A 142 -3.52 2.68 -11.81
CA VAL A 142 -3.83 4.12 -11.92
C VAL A 142 -3.98 4.53 -13.38
N ILE A 143 -3.05 4.13 -14.26
CA ILE A 143 -3.12 4.42 -15.69
C ILE A 143 -4.40 3.84 -16.30
N LEU A 144 -4.74 2.59 -15.95
CA LEU A 144 -5.97 1.95 -16.39
C LEU A 144 -7.21 2.74 -15.93
N GLY A 145 -7.24 3.20 -14.68
CA GLY A 145 -8.32 4.03 -14.16
C GLY A 145 -8.48 5.34 -14.94
N ILE A 146 -7.37 6.04 -15.23
CA ILE A 146 -7.39 7.28 -16.03
C ILE A 146 -7.93 7.02 -17.44
N VAL A 147 -7.50 5.94 -18.10
CA VAL A 147 -7.97 5.58 -19.44
C VAL A 147 -9.49 5.32 -19.44
N LEU A 148 -10.02 4.60 -18.45
CA LEU A 148 -11.46 4.34 -18.35
C LEU A 148 -12.25 5.63 -18.10
N LEU A 149 -11.73 6.56 -17.30
CA LEU A 149 -12.35 7.87 -17.09
C LEU A 149 -12.39 8.70 -18.38
N LEU A 150 -11.31 8.70 -19.16
CA LEU A 150 -11.29 9.38 -20.46
C LEU A 150 -12.32 8.77 -21.42
N VAL A 151 -12.41 7.44 -21.49
CA VAL A 151 -13.43 6.75 -22.32
C VAL A 151 -14.84 7.10 -21.86
N SER A 152 -15.08 7.16 -20.55
CA SER A 152 -16.36 7.58 -19.99
C SER A 152 -16.73 9.01 -20.41
N ILE A 153 -15.82 9.96 -20.25
CA ILE A 153 -16.01 11.36 -20.65
C ILE A 153 -16.31 11.44 -22.15
N SER A 154 -15.53 10.73 -22.97
CA SER A 154 -15.78 10.68 -24.42
C SER A 154 -17.16 10.12 -24.75
N LEU A 155 -17.63 9.07 -24.08
CA LEU A 155 -18.96 8.49 -24.35
C LEU A 155 -20.13 9.39 -23.90
N ILE A 156 -19.92 10.19 -22.86
CA ILE A 156 -20.96 11.08 -22.32
C ILE A 156 -21.05 12.39 -23.13
N TYR A 157 -19.91 12.91 -23.59
CA TYR A 157 -19.83 14.22 -24.24
C TYR A 157 -19.65 14.18 -25.77
N LEU A 158 -19.33 13.03 -26.39
CA LEU A 158 -19.39 12.81 -27.85
C LEU A 158 -20.57 11.89 -28.27
#